data_AF-A0A9P6WUQ8-F1
#
_entry.id   AF-A0A9P6WUQ8-F1
#
_cell.length_a   1.000
_cell.length_b   1.000
_cell.length_c   1.000
_cell.angle_alpha   90.00
_cell.angle_beta   90.00
_cell.angle_gamma   90.00
#
_symmetry.space_group_name_H-M   'P 1'
#
loop_
_entity.id
_entity.type
_entity.pdbx_description
1 polymer ?
#
loop_
_entity_poly.entity_id
_entity_poly.type
_entity_poly.pdbx_seq_one_letter_code
_entity_poly.pdbx_strand_id
1 'polypeptide(L)'
;MLKSIRSSRKLLELSLAPWLSSVSPPLDLAQGGFRPRRSALDQALCLHELMQSYYRRSHRFPVVAFLDIKSAYDTVDRRVIWDALSRSGAGSSPCLPLLVHLFDDVSVSVLVSNHSSAPFSPVTGVLQGSVLSPHLYSVYINTLPSLLRQVAAPATHLVPSSGPADAGVIKL
;
A
#
# COMPACT_ATOMS: atom_id res chain seq x y z
N MET A 1 -1.82 27.73 -19.55
CA MET A 1 -1.45 26.46 -20.21
C MET A 1 -1.26 25.30 -19.22
N LEU A 2 -0.36 25.38 -18.22
CA LEU A 2 -0.12 24.32 -17.22
C LEU A 2 -1.36 23.91 -16.38
N LYS A 3 -2.25 24.86 -16.05
CA LYS A 3 -3.52 24.56 -15.36
C LYS A 3 -4.48 23.70 -16.20
N SER A 4 -4.49 23.88 -17.53
CA SER A 4 -5.38 23.13 -18.44
C SER A 4 -4.92 21.67 -18.60
N ILE A 5 -3.62 21.42 -18.71
CA ILE A 5 -3.05 20.06 -18.83
C ILE A 5 -3.23 19.24 -17.54
N ARG A 6 -3.05 19.87 -16.36
CA ARG A 6 -3.31 19.20 -15.07
C ARG A 6 -4.77 18.77 -14.94
N SER A 7 -5.71 19.59 -15.43
CA SER A 7 -7.13 19.25 -15.43
C SER A 7 -7.43 18.07 -16.37
N SER A 8 -6.88 18.05 -17.59
CA SER A 8 -7.12 16.96 -18.55
C SER A 8 -6.58 15.61 -18.07
N ARG A 9 -5.37 15.58 -17.50
CA ARG A 9 -4.82 14.36 -16.90
C ARG A 9 -5.72 13.83 -15.78
N LYS A 10 -6.18 14.72 -14.90
CA LYS A 10 -7.02 14.34 -13.77
C LYS A 10 -8.39 13.81 -14.23
N LEU A 11 -8.95 14.37 -15.30
CA LEU A 11 -10.18 13.86 -15.93
C LEU A 11 -9.98 12.46 -16.53
N LEU A 12 -8.87 12.24 -17.24
CA LEU A 12 -8.53 10.91 -17.77
C LEU A 12 -8.37 9.89 -16.64
N GLU A 13 -7.62 10.24 -15.60
CA GLU A 13 -7.47 9.41 -14.41
C GLU A 13 -8.81 9.09 -13.74
N LEU A 14 -9.71 10.08 -13.63
CA LEU A 14 -11.08 9.87 -13.12
C LEU A 14 -11.88 8.91 -14.00
N SER A 15 -11.74 8.98 -15.32
CA SER A 15 -12.43 8.08 -16.24
C SER A 15 -11.92 6.63 -16.18
N LEU A 16 -10.64 6.45 -15.83
CA LEU A 16 -10.01 5.12 -15.67
C LEU A 16 -10.28 4.50 -14.30
N ALA A 17 -10.59 5.31 -13.27
CA ALA A 17 -10.73 4.83 -11.90
C ALA A 17 -11.80 3.73 -11.72
N PRO A 18 -13.00 3.79 -12.34
CA PRO A 18 -13.98 2.72 -12.27
C PRO A 18 -13.49 1.43 -12.90
N TRP A 19 -12.84 1.53 -14.06
CA TRP A 19 -12.23 0.38 -14.73
C TRP A 19 -11.13 -0.24 -13.87
N LEU A 20 -10.20 0.58 -13.36
CA LEU A 20 -9.12 0.09 -12.51
C LEU A 20 -9.66 -0.63 -11.27
N SER A 21 -10.73 -0.11 -10.66
CA SER A 21 -11.39 -0.73 -9.51
C SER A 21 -12.03 -2.08 -9.85
N SER A 22 -12.55 -2.27 -11.06
CA SER A 22 -13.20 -3.52 -11.46
C SER A 22 -12.20 -4.63 -11.84
N VAL A 23 -11.01 -4.26 -12.32
CA VAL A 23 -9.98 -5.22 -12.76
C VAL A 23 -8.89 -5.49 -11.73
N SER A 24 -8.81 -4.68 -10.67
CA SER A 24 -7.78 -4.82 -9.63
C SER A 24 -7.91 -6.12 -8.84
N PRO A 25 -6.80 -6.68 -8.35
CA PRO A 25 -6.84 -7.82 -7.45
C PRO A 25 -7.61 -7.49 -6.15
N PRO A 26 -8.25 -8.48 -5.51
CA PRO A 26 -8.90 -8.26 -4.23
C PRO A 26 -7.88 -7.85 -3.17
N LEU A 27 -8.21 -6.81 -2.42
CA LEU A 27 -7.37 -6.34 -1.32
C LEU A 27 -7.58 -7.19 -0.07
N ASP A 28 -6.48 -7.49 0.62
CA ASP A 28 -6.46 -8.26 1.85
C ASP A 28 -7.41 -7.69 2.90
N LEU A 29 -8.04 -8.55 3.71
CA LEU A 29 -8.97 -8.12 4.75
C LEU A 29 -8.32 -7.24 5.82
N ALA A 30 -7.02 -7.42 6.07
CA ALA A 30 -6.24 -6.62 7.01
C ALA A 30 -5.91 -5.22 6.48
N GLN A 31 -6.09 -4.97 5.18
CA GLN A 31 -5.81 -3.66 4.58
C GLN A 31 -7.03 -2.75 4.66
N GLY A 32 -6.94 -1.68 5.46
CA GLY A 32 -7.99 -0.66 5.57
C GLY A 32 -7.78 0.60 4.72
N GLY A 33 -6.55 0.89 4.32
CA GLY A 33 -6.18 2.14 3.65
C GLY A 33 -6.83 2.31 2.28
N PHE A 34 -7.25 3.54 1.96
CA PHE A 34 -7.81 3.97 0.67
C PHE A 34 -8.97 3.10 0.14
N ARG A 35 -9.73 2.46 1.03
CA ARG A 35 -10.87 1.61 0.67
C ARG A 35 -12.19 2.30 0.99
N PRO A 36 -13.16 2.27 0.07
CA PRO A 36 -14.51 2.68 0.39
C PRO A 36 -15.07 1.88 1.57
N ARG A 37 -15.78 2.55 2.49
CA ARG A 37 -16.41 1.93 3.67
C ARG A 37 -15.42 1.28 4.64
N ARG A 38 -14.17 1.76 4.69
CA ARG A 38 -13.20 1.43 5.74
C ARG A 38 -12.63 2.74 6.30
N SER A 39 -12.48 2.79 7.60
CA SER A 39 -11.92 3.94 8.33
C SER A 39 -10.75 3.52 9.20
N ALA A 40 -9.95 4.50 9.63
CA ALA A 40 -8.90 4.26 10.61
C ALA A 40 -9.47 3.75 11.94
N LEU A 41 -10.69 4.18 12.30
CA LEU A 41 -11.39 3.72 13.50
C LEU A 41 -11.70 2.23 13.42
N ASP A 42 -12.17 1.74 12.27
CA ASP A 42 -12.43 0.30 12.08
C ASP A 42 -11.17 -0.54 12.30
N GLN A 43 -10.02 -0.04 11.83
CA GLN A 43 -8.73 -0.71 12.02
C GLN A 43 -8.25 -0.66 13.48
N ALA A 44 -8.45 0.47 14.16
CA ALA A 44 -8.14 0.61 15.58
C ALA A 44 -9.01 -0.32 16.45
N LEU A 45 -10.30 -0.43 16.16
CA LEU A 45 -11.21 -1.37 16.82
C LEU A 45 -10.79 -2.82 16.57
N CYS A 46 -10.48 -3.18 15.33
CA CYS A 46 -10.01 -4.52 14.99
C CYS A 46 -8.72 -4.87 15.76
N LEU A 47 -7.74 -3.95 15.80
CA LEU A 47 -6.52 -4.14 16.60
C LEU A 47 -6.84 -4.31 18.09
N HIS A 48 -7.73 -3.49 18.64
CA HIS A 48 -8.15 -3.60 20.03
C HIS A 48 -8.77 -4.97 20.33
N GLU A 49 -9.71 -5.43 19.49
CA GLU A 49 -10.34 -6.74 19.62
C GLU A 49 -9.34 -7.89 19.52
N LEU A 50 -8.35 -7.79 18.61
CA LEU A 50 -7.27 -8.77 18.49
C LEU A 50 -6.41 -8.82 19.76
N MET A 51 -6.06 -7.67 20.33
CA MET A 51 -5.30 -7.60 21.58
C MET A 51 -6.07 -8.20 22.75
N GLN A 52 -7.35 -7.87 22.89
CA GLN A 52 -8.23 -8.45 23.93
C GLN A 52 -8.37 -9.96 23.76
N SER A 53 -8.55 -10.42 22.51
CA SER A 53 -8.65 -11.84 22.16
C SER A 53 -7.38 -12.62 22.45
N TYR A 54 -6.21 -12.00 22.27
CA TYR A 54 -4.92 -12.59 22.63
C TYR A 54 -4.74 -12.66 24.15
N TYR A 55 -5.06 -11.58 24.87
CA TYR A 55 -4.98 -11.52 26.33
C TYR A 55 -5.86 -12.58 27.00
N ARG A 56 -7.10 -12.76 26.53
CA ARG A 56 -8.01 -13.79 27.07
C ARG A 56 -7.48 -15.22 26.91
N ARG A 57 -6.65 -15.50 25.89
CA ARG A 57 -6.09 -16.84 25.62
C ARG A 57 -4.76 -17.08 26.32
N SER A 58 -3.92 -16.07 26.40
CA SER A 58 -2.53 -16.19 26.87
C SER A 58 -2.31 -15.62 28.27
N HIS A 59 -3.27 -14.87 28.81
CA HIS A 59 -3.12 -14.04 30.01
C HIS A 59 -1.93 -13.06 29.95
N ARG A 60 -1.53 -12.68 28.73
CA ARG A 60 -0.42 -11.74 28.46
C ARG A 60 -0.85 -10.72 27.42
N PHE A 61 -0.35 -9.49 27.54
CA PHE A 61 -0.53 -8.50 26.49
C PHE A 61 0.39 -8.83 25.30
N PRO A 62 -0.10 -8.70 24.05
CA PRO A 62 0.75 -8.91 22.89
C PRO A 62 1.75 -7.75 22.75
N VAL A 63 2.91 -8.03 22.17
CA VAL A 63 3.81 -6.99 21.69
C VAL A 63 3.28 -6.47 20.36
N VAL A 64 3.11 -5.15 20.24
CA VAL A 64 2.62 -4.49 19.03
C VAL A 64 3.74 -3.63 18.45
N ALA A 65 4.07 -3.87 17.18
CA ALA A 65 5.02 -3.06 16.43
C ALA A 65 4.27 -2.14 15.47
N PHE A 66 4.50 -0.83 15.59
CA PHE A 66 4.00 0.15 14.63
C PHE A 66 5.09 0.41 13.60
N LEU A 67 4.77 0.13 12.33
CA LEU A 67 5.68 0.29 11.21
C LEU A 67 5.22 1.44 10.34
N ASP A 68 6.14 2.34 10.01
CA ASP A 68 5.91 3.43 9.08
C ASP A 68 6.86 3.30 7.89
N ILE A 69 6.32 3.44 6.68
CA ILE A 69 7.10 3.31 5.44
C ILE A 69 7.60 4.69 5.04
N LYS A 70 8.90 4.90 5.18
CA LYS A 70 9.56 6.15 4.77
C LYS A 70 9.30 6.42 3.29
N SER A 71 8.81 7.63 2.98
CA SER A 71 8.57 8.08 1.60
C SER A 71 7.74 7.08 0.79
N ALA A 72 6.68 6.55 1.39
CA ALA A 72 5.85 5.47 0.83
C ALA A 72 5.46 5.66 -0.64
N TYR A 73 5.11 6.89 -1.05
CA TYR A 73 4.70 7.15 -2.42
C TYR A 73 5.87 7.29 -3.37
N ASP A 74 7.02 7.79 -2.92
CA ASP A 74 8.18 8.06 -3.78
C ASP A 74 9.03 6.78 -4.02
N THR A 75 8.86 5.78 -3.16
CA THR A 75 9.67 4.54 -3.12
C THR A 75 9.00 3.34 -3.80
N VAL A 76 7.78 3.50 -4.32
CA VAL A 76 7.03 2.41 -4.96
C VAL A 76 7.78 1.87 -6.18
N ASP A 77 7.98 0.55 -6.22
CA ASP A 77 8.37 -0.14 -7.45
C ASP A 77 7.13 -0.40 -8.32
N ARG A 78 6.98 0.39 -9.38
CA ARG A 78 5.82 0.32 -10.29
C ARG A 78 5.70 -1.02 -11.01
N ARG A 79 6.79 -1.75 -11.19
CA ARG A 79 6.77 -3.08 -11.82
C ARG A 79 5.89 -4.05 -11.03
N VAL A 80 5.94 -3.98 -9.69
CA VAL A 80 5.10 -4.80 -8.81
C VAL A 80 3.61 -4.51 -9.04
N ILE A 81 3.25 -3.24 -9.28
CA ILE A 81 1.87 -2.85 -9.60
C ILE A 81 1.46 -3.40 -10.95
N TRP A 82 2.27 -3.18 -11.99
CA TRP A 82 2.00 -3.62 -13.35
C TRP A 82 1.86 -5.14 -13.44
N ASP A 83 2.74 -5.86 -12.76
CA ASP A 83 2.70 -7.32 -12.63
C ASP A 83 1.44 -7.80 -11.92
N ALA A 84 1.04 -7.15 -10.83
CA ALA A 84 -0.17 -7.49 -10.10
C ALA A 84 -1.45 -7.26 -10.94
N LEU A 85 -1.51 -6.16 -11.70
CA LEU A 85 -2.61 -5.85 -12.60
C LEU A 85 -2.64 -6.77 -13.83
N SER A 86 -1.46 -7.11 -14.37
CA SER A 86 -1.34 -8.02 -15.51
C SER A 86 -1.83 -9.43 -15.18
N ARG A 87 -1.60 -9.88 -13.93
CA ARG A 87 -2.11 -11.17 -13.43
C ARG A 87 -3.58 -11.11 -12.99
N SER A 88 -4.15 -9.92 -12.84
CA SER A 88 -5.58 -9.74 -12.53
C SER A 88 -6.39 -9.56 -13.81
N GLY A 89 -7.63 -9.07 -13.71
CA GLY A 89 -8.51 -8.86 -14.87
C GLY A 89 -8.03 -7.80 -15.86
N ALA A 90 -6.87 -7.16 -15.66
CA ALA A 90 -6.39 -6.05 -16.49
C ALA A 90 -5.47 -6.47 -17.64
N GLY A 91 -4.88 -7.69 -17.60
CA GLY A 91 -3.81 -8.10 -18.53
C GLY A 91 -4.18 -8.09 -20.01
N SER A 92 -5.45 -8.33 -20.35
CA SER A 92 -5.94 -8.30 -21.74
C SER A 92 -6.54 -6.94 -22.15
N SER A 93 -6.58 -5.96 -21.24
CA SER A 93 -7.22 -4.68 -21.49
C SER A 93 -6.26 -3.68 -22.14
N PRO A 94 -6.70 -2.96 -23.20
CA PRO A 94 -5.90 -1.88 -23.78
C PRO A 94 -5.73 -0.68 -22.83
N CYS A 95 -6.49 -0.61 -21.73
CA CYS A 95 -6.35 0.42 -20.72
C CYS A 95 -5.10 0.24 -19.85
N LEU A 96 -4.55 -0.98 -19.73
CA LEU A 96 -3.35 -1.24 -18.93
C LEU A 96 -2.10 -0.56 -19.52
N PRO A 97 -1.77 -0.69 -20.83
CA PRO A 97 -0.68 0.09 -21.44
C PRO A 97 -0.85 1.61 -21.29
N LEU A 98 -2.09 2.11 -21.40
CA LEU A 98 -2.36 3.54 -21.20
C LEU A 98 -2.06 3.97 -19.76
N LEU A 99 -2.44 3.15 -18.77
CA LEU A 99 -2.13 3.39 -17.37
C LEU A 99 -0.62 3.36 -17.12
N VAL A 100 0.11 2.41 -17.72
CA VAL A 100 1.58 2.34 -17.63
C VAL A 100 2.20 3.62 -18.17
N HIS A 101 1.83 4.06 -19.38
CA HIS A 101 2.34 5.31 -19.95
C HIS A 101 2.02 6.54 -19.11
N LEU A 102 0.83 6.61 -18.47
CA LEU A 102 0.48 7.73 -17.60
C LEU A 102 1.43 7.90 -16.41
N PHE A 103 2.07 6.82 -15.96
CA PHE A 103 2.97 6.85 -14.81
C PHE A 103 4.43 6.82 -15.24
N ASP A 104 4.80 5.99 -16.21
CA ASP A 104 6.21 5.75 -16.57
C ASP A 104 6.77 6.80 -17.55
N ASP A 105 5.92 7.38 -18.41
CA ASP A 105 6.32 8.43 -19.35
C ASP A 105 5.98 9.83 -18.81
N VAL A 106 6.61 10.17 -17.69
CA VAL A 106 6.40 11.46 -17.01
C VAL A 106 7.71 12.20 -16.85
N SER A 107 7.66 13.50 -17.14
CA SER A 107 8.74 14.45 -16.87
C SER A 107 8.32 15.41 -15.76
N VAL A 108 9.16 15.52 -14.73
CA VAL A 108 8.92 16.33 -13.53
C VAL A 108 10.06 17.33 -13.37
N SER A 109 9.74 18.53 -12.88
CA SER A 109 10.72 19.50 -12.40
C SER A 109 10.32 20.00 -11.01
N VAL A 110 11.31 20.40 -10.23
CA VAL A 110 11.12 20.97 -8.88
C VAL A 110 11.16 22.49 -8.98
N LEU A 111 10.13 23.15 -8.44
CA LEU A 111 10.06 24.61 -8.37
C LEU A 111 10.29 25.06 -6.93
N VAL A 112 11.39 25.78 -6.67
CA VAL A 112 11.72 26.36 -5.36
C VAL A 112 12.02 27.84 -5.55
N SER A 113 11.32 28.72 -4.82
CA SER A 113 11.55 30.17 -4.85
C SER A 113 11.60 30.76 -6.27
N ASN A 114 10.70 30.30 -7.16
CA ASN A 114 10.62 30.68 -8.58
C ASN A 114 11.77 30.19 -9.47
N HIS A 115 12.66 29.34 -8.95
CA HIS A 115 13.67 28.62 -9.73
C HIS A 115 13.21 27.20 -10.00
N SER A 116 13.23 26.79 -11.29
CA SER A 116 12.94 25.42 -11.70
C SER A 116 14.23 24.63 -11.85
N SER A 117 14.24 23.40 -11.36
CA SER A 117 15.26 22.42 -11.72
C SER A 117 15.20 22.08 -13.22
N ALA A 118 16.26 21.45 -13.71
CA ALA A 118 16.17 20.69 -14.96
C ALA A 118 15.08 19.61 -14.82
N PRO A 119 14.33 19.32 -15.90
CA PRO A 119 13.36 18.25 -15.90
C PRO A 119 14.05 16.88 -15.79
N PHE A 120 13.42 15.96 -15.07
CA PHE A 120 13.86 14.57 -14.92
C PHE A 120 12.67 13.62 -14.95
N SER A 121 12.93 12.34 -15.24
CA SER A 121 11.90 11.31 -15.25
C SER A 121 12.06 10.41 -14.02
N PRO A 122 11.10 10.42 -13.07
CA PRO A 122 11.17 9.55 -11.90
C PRO A 122 11.03 8.08 -12.33
N VAL A 123 11.91 7.22 -11.83
CA VAL A 123 11.92 5.78 -12.13
C VAL A 123 11.10 4.99 -11.11
N THR A 124 10.98 5.50 -9.88
CA THR A 124 10.17 4.93 -8.80
C THR A 124 9.05 5.87 -8.41
N GLY A 125 8.12 5.33 -7.65
CA GLY A 125 7.06 6.06 -7.00
C GLY A 125 5.77 6.13 -7.80
N VAL A 126 4.70 6.47 -7.08
CA VAL A 126 3.43 6.92 -7.66
C VAL A 126 3.38 8.45 -7.58
N LEU A 127 2.62 9.07 -8.47
CA LEU A 127 2.63 10.52 -8.63
C LEU A 127 1.80 11.19 -7.54
N GLN A 128 2.43 12.01 -6.71
CA GLN A 128 1.71 12.78 -5.69
C GLN A 128 0.66 13.71 -6.34
N GLY A 129 -0.56 13.69 -5.82
CA GLY A 129 -1.69 14.48 -6.35
C GLY A 129 -2.49 13.84 -7.49
N SER A 130 -2.04 12.67 -7.99
CA SER A 130 -2.82 11.84 -8.92
C SER A 130 -4.02 11.19 -8.20
N VAL A 131 -5.12 11.03 -8.93
CA VAL A 131 -6.36 10.39 -8.46
C VAL A 131 -6.17 8.88 -8.33
N LEU A 132 -5.38 8.27 -9.20
CA LEU A 132 -5.17 6.82 -9.22
C LEU A 132 -4.09 6.35 -8.24
N SER A 133 -3.19 7.25 -7.83
CA SER A 133 -2.04 6.88 -6.97
C SER A 133 -2.41 6.20 -5.65
N PRO A 134 -3.44 6.62 -4.88
CA PRO A 134 -3.87 5.90 -3.67
C PRO A 134 -4.32 4.46 -3.93
N HIS A 135 -4.98 4.22 -5.08
CA HIS A 135 -5.44 2.90 -5.48
C HIS A 135 -4.26 2.01 -5.94
N LEU A 136 -3.34 2.57 -6.73
CA LEU A 136 -2.13 1.86 -7.16
C LEU A 136 -1.22 1.52 -5.96
N TYR A 137 -1.12 2.42 -4.99
CA TYR A 137 -0.41 2.15 -3.74
C TYR A 137 -1.08 1.01 -2.95
N SER A 138 -2.42 0.98 -2.90
CA SER A 138 -3.16 -0.12 -2.29
C SER A 138 -2.88 -1.46 -2.97
N VAL A 139 -2.72 -1.50 -4.30
CA VAL A 139 -2.33 -2.70 -5.04
C VAL A 139 -0.89 -3.11 -4.72
N TYR A 140 0.04 -2.14 -4.69
CA TYR A 140 1.45 -2.38 -4.37
C TYR A 140 1.63 -3.05 -3.00
N ILE A 141 1.04 -2.45 -1.95
CA ILE A 141 1.24 -2.89 -0.56
C ILE A 141 0.44 -4.17 -0.23
N ASN A 142 -0.48 -4.59 -1.10
CA ASN A 142 -1.34 -5.76 -0.87
C ASN A 142 -0.57 -7.10 -0.79
N THR A 143 0.70 -7.12 -1.21
CA THR A 143 1.58 -8.30 -1.08
C THR A 143 2.11 -8.48 0.35
N LEU A 144 2.24 -7.38 1.10
CA LEU A 144 2.85 -7.38 2.44
C LEU A 144 2.10 -8.26 3.45
N PRO A 145 0.76 -8.23 3.58
CA PRO A 145 0.05 -9.09 4.53
C PRO A 145 0.32 -10.58 4.33
N SER A 146 0.37 -11.03 3.08
CA SER A 146 0.64 -12.43 2.74
C SER A 146 2.07 -12.83 3.11
N LEU A 147 3.05 -11.97 2.84
CA LEU A 147 4.45 -12.20 3.24
C LEU A 147 4.60 -12.29 4.76
N LEU A 148 3.95 -11.38 5.51
CA LEU A 148 3.98 -11.41 6.97
C LEU A 148 3.38 -12.70 7.54
N ARG A 149 2.27 -13.20 6.97
CA ARG A 149 1.68 -14.48 7.40
C ARG A 149 2.58 -15.67 7.10
N GLN A 150 3.28 -15.68 5.97
CA GLN A 150 4.22 -16.75 5.62
C GLN A 150 5.38 -16.83 6.62
N VAL A 151 5.91 -15.68 7.05
CA VAL A 151 6.98 -15.62 8.06
C VAL A 151 6.45 -15.97 9.46
N ALA A 152 5.20 -15.61 9.78
CA ALA A 152 4.59 -15.89 11.09
C ALA A 152 4.21 -17.37 11.28
N ALA A 153 3.81 -18.08 10.22
CA ALA A 153 3.41 -19.49 10.29
C ALA A 153 4.46 -20.42 10.95
N PRO A 154 5.76 -20.37 10.58
CA PRO A 154 6.80 -21.14 11.27
C PRO A 154 7.11 -20.63 12.70
N ALA A 155 6.95 -19.33 12.97
CA ALA A 155 7.19 -18.76 14.30
C ALA A 155 6.11 -19.13 15.33
N THR A 156 4.89 -19.44 14.87
CA THR A 156 3.77 -19.81 15.77
C THR A 156 3.95 -21.21 16.39
N HIS A 157 4.79 -22.07 15.78
CA HIS A 157 5.20 -23.35 16.35
C HIS A 157 6.22 -23.23 17.50
N LEU A 158 6.77 -22.04 17.75
CA LEU A 158 7.74 -21.79 18.81
C LEU A 158 7.15 -21.08 20.03
N VAL A 159 5.82 -20.95 20.13
CA VAL A 159 5.19 -20.66 21.43
C VAL A 159 5.07 -22.00 22.15
N PRO A 160 5.95 -22.34 23.09
CA PRO A 160 5.78 -23.55 23.87
C PRO A 160 4.55 -23.30 24.74
N SER A 161 3.59 -24.22 24.72
CA SER A 161 2.67 -24.37 25.84
C SER A 161 3.50 -24.60 27.10
N SER A 162 3.81 -23.53 27.82
CA SER A 162 4.60 -23.61 29.04
C SER A 162 3.93 -22.77 30.10
N GLY A 163 3.66 -23.45 31.23
CA GLY A 163 3.26 -22.84 32.48
C GLY A 163 4.32 -21.86 33.03
N PRO A 164 4.17 -21.41 34.28
CA PRO A 164 4.80 -20.18 34.73
C PRO A 164 6.30 -20.32 35.01
N ALA A 165 6.94 -19.14 35.03
CA ALA A 165 8.35 -18.81 35.33
C ALA A 165 9.35 -19.11 34.19
N ASP A 166 10.29 -18.24 33.82
CA ASP A 166 11.02 -17.29 34.66
C ASP A 166 11.61 -16.13 33.83
N ALA A 167 12.02 -15.06 34.51
CA ALA A 167 12.53 -13.82 33.95
C ALA A 167 13.87 -13.99 33.18
N GLY A 168 13.99 -13.33 32.02
CA GLY A 168 15.23 -13.26 31.25
C GLY A 168 15.22 -12.11 30.26
N VAL A 169 15.84 -11.01 30.66
CA VAL A 169 16.03 -9.76 29.90
C VAL A 169 16.79 -10.03 28.58
N ILE A 170 16.23 -9.59 27.45
CA ILE A 170 17.00 -9.36 26.22
C ILE A 170 17.02 -7.85 25.99
N LYS A 171 18.20 -7.24 26.20
CA LYS A 171 18.51 -5.87 25.78
C LYS A 171 18.84 -5.89 24.27
N LEU A 172 18.31 -4.90 23.55
CA LEU A 172 18.76 -4.53 22.20
C LEU A 172 20.22 -4.07 22.24
#